data_AF-A0A381ZEK3-F1
#
_entry.id   AF-A0A381ZEK3-F1
#
_cell.length_a   1.000
_cell.length_b   1.000
_cell.length_c   1.000
_cell.angle_alpha   90.00
_cell.angle_beta   90.00
_cell.angle_gamma   90.00
#
_symmetry.space_group_name_H-M   'P 1'
#
loop_
_entity.id
_entity.type
_entity.pdbx_description
1 polymer ?
#
loop_
_entity_poly.entity_id
_entity_poly.type
_entity_poly.pdbx_seq_one_letter_code
_entity_poly.pdbx_strand_id
1 'polypeptide(L)'
;MAMTIGETASSLGVSEKTIRRRIKKGVIRAVLSGSPLMYMIHDEEIERLGLSDTRSSKPSDKEKRAEKIVHEERDELTKLLVEQIKEKDRQIKELHILLQGSQEQHKKILSETKFSKRSWWWPFR
;
A
#
# COMPACT_ATOMS: atom_id res chain seq x y z
N MET A 1 12.16 25.52 -11.06
CA MET A 1 13.56 25.98 -10.84
C MET A 1 14.47 25.18 -11.78
N ALA A 2 15.76 25.51 -11.84
CA ALA A 2 16.71 24.79 -12.69
C ALA A 2 17.86 24.27 -11.82
N MET A 3 18.16 22.97 -11.94
CA MET A 3 19.15 22.25 -11.15
C MET A 3 20.37 21.90 -12.00
N THR A 4 21.51 21.70 -11.35
CA THR A 4 22.71 21.17 -11.99
C THR A 4 22.61 19.66 -12.22
N ILE A 5 23.50 19.11 -13.05
CA ILE A 5 23.59 17.65 -13.28
C ILE A 5 23.79 16.88 -11.97
N GLY A 6 24.64 17.39 -11.07
CA GLY A 6 24.95 16.74 -9.80
C GLY A 6 23.74 16.70 -8.86
N GLU A 7 23.03 17.82 -8.72
CA GLU A 7 21.81 17.89 -7.92
C GLU A 7 20.71 16.99 -8.49
N THR A 8 20.58 16.95 -9.82
CA THR A 8 19.62 16.08 -10.50
C THR A 8 19.99 14.60 -10.30
N ALA A 9 21.30 14.28 -10.26
CA ALA A 9 21.81 12.92 -10.01
C ALA A 9 21.42 12.44 -8.62
N SER A 10 21.64 13.30 -7.62
CA SER A 10 21.25 13.04 -6.24
C SER A 10 19.73 12.92 -6.07
N SER A 11 18.95 13.80 -6.72
CA SER A 11 17.49 13.79 -6.64
C SER A 11 16.87 12.53 -7.26
N LEU A 12 17.40 12.05 -8.39
CA LEU A 12 16.92 10.85 -9.08
C LEU A 12 17.59 9.55 -8.59
N GLY A 13 18.56 9.63 -7.67
CA GLY A 13 19.31 8.46 -7.18
C GLY A 13 20.16 7.76 -8.26
N VAL A 14 20.60 8.49 -9.29
CA VAL A 14 21.40 7.95 -10.41
C VAL A 14 22.78 8.60 -10.45
N SER A 15 23.73 8.00 -11.18
CA SER A 15 25.03 8.63 -11.41
C SER A 15 24.97 9.79 -12.41
N GLU A 16 25.83 10.78 -12.25
CA GLU A 16 25.95 11.90 -13.20
C GLU A 16 26.20 11.44 -14.65
N LYS A 17 26.96 10.34 -14.80
CA LYS A 17 27.23 9.71 -16.11
C LYS A 17 25.94 9.27 -16.79
N THR A 18 24.98 8.74 -16.01
CA THR A 18 23.66 8.34 -16.52
C THR A 18 22.87 9.55 -16.98
N ILE A 19 22.90 10.66 -16.24
CA ILE A 19 22.22 11.91 -16.63
C ILE A 19 22.83 12.48 -17.91
N ARG A 20 24.16 12.59 -18.00
CA ARG A 20 24.84 13.05 -19.23
C ARG A 20 24.47 12.17 -20.44
N ARG A 21 24.38 10.86 -20.25
CA ARG A 21 23.94 9.92 -21.29
C ARG A 21 22.49 10.16 -21.70
N ARG A 22 21.58 10.41 -20.73
CA ARG A 22 20.16 10.67 -21.00
C ARG A 22 19.95 12.02 -21.70
N ILE A 23 20.74 13.06 -21.36
CA ILE A 23 20.80 14.33 -22.09
C ILE A 23 21.27 14.11 -23.54
N LYS A 24 22.38 13.38 -23.73
CA LYS A 24 22.91 13.08 -25.08
C LYS A 24 21.92 12.29 -25.95
N LYS A 25 21.09 11.45 -25.34
CA LYS A 25 20.02 10.70 -26.02
C LYS A 25 18.76 11.53 -26.29
N GLY A 26 18.70 12.79 -25.83
CA GLY A 26 17.54 13.66 -25.96
C GLY A 26 16.36 13.26 -25.04
N VAL A 27 16.61 12.40 -24.05
CA VAL A 27 15.59 11.97 -23.06
C VAL A 27 15.36 13.06 -22.03
N ILE A 28 16.40 13.85 -21.72
CA ILE A 28 16.34 14.99 -20.81
C ILE A 28 16.72 16.23 -21.60
N ARG A 29 15.89 17.27 -21.53
CA ARG A 29 16.24 18.59 -22.06
C ARG A 29 17.08 19.32 -21.01
N ALA A 30 18.27 19.73 -21.41
CA ALA A 30 19.16 20.54 -20.58
C ALA A 30 19.59 21.78 -21.37
N VAL A 31 19.66 22.91 -20.69
CA VAL A 31 20.14 24.18 -21.24
C VAL A 31 21.53 24.45 -20.71
N LEU A 32 22.44 24.89 -21.56
CA LEU A 32 23.77 25.30 -21.14
C LEU A 32 23.68 26.75 -20.65
N SER A 33 23.86 26.98 -19.35
CA SER A 33 23.76 28.30 -18.74
C SER A 33 24.72 28.45 -17.56
N GLY A 34 25.14 29.69 -17.30
CA GLY A 34 26.06 30.04 -16.21
C GLY A 34 27.44 30.53 -16.69
N SER A 35 28.23 31.01 -15.73
CA SER A 35 29.63 31.43 -15.91
C SER A 35 30.44 30.91 -14.70
N PRO A 36 31.07 29.72 -14.76
CA PRO A 36 31.36 28.86 -15.92
C PRO A 36 30.15 28.17 -16.58
N LEU A 37 30.30 27.76 -17.84
CA LEU A 37 29.25 27.05 -18.61
C LEU A 37 28.89 25.72 -17.93
N MET A 38 27.66 25.62 -17.42
CA MET A 38 27.14 24.40 -16.78
C MET A 38 25.83 23.97 -17.44
N TYR A 39 25.55 22.67 -17.39
CA TYR A 39 24.27 22.13 -17.85
C TYR A 39 23.23 22.28 -16.74
N MET A 40 22.12 22.91 -17.08
CA MET A 40 20.98 23.12 -16.20
C MET A 40 19.77 22.34 -16.71
N ILE A 41 19.10 21.65 -15.80
CA ILE A 41 17.93 20.82 -16.06
C ILE A 41 16.76 21.46 -15.33
N HIS A 42 15.63 21.66 -16.03
CA HIS A 42 14.42 22.18 -15.42
C HIS A 42 13.71 21.10 -14.60
N ASP A 43 13.14 21.46 -13.45
CA ASP A 43 12.46 20.53 -12.55
C ASP A 43 11.33 19.74 -13.21
N GLU A 44 10.66 20.34 -14.19
CA GLU A 44 9.59 19.72 -14.99
C GLU A 44 10.06 18.44 -15.70
N GLU A 45 11.31 18.42 -16.19
CA GLU A 45 11.89 17.22 -16.80
C GLU A 45 12.28 16.19 -15.74
N ILE A 46 12.65 16.62 -14.53
CA ILE A 46 12.98 15.72 -13.42
C ILE A 46 11.71 15.00 -12.94
N GLU A 47 10.61 15.72 -12.75
CA GLU A 47 9.32 15.14 -12.36
C GLU A 47 8.81 14.16 -13.43
N ARG A 48 8.94 14.53 -14.71
CA ARG A 48 8.64 13.64 -15.83
C ARG A 48 9.48 12.36 -15.79
N LEU A 49 10.75 12.44 -15.40
CA LEU A 49 11.65 11.28 -15.31
C LEU A 49 11.38 10.42 -14.06
N GLY A 50 11.13 11.06 -12.91
CA GLY A 50 10.75 10.37 -11.68
C GLY A 50 9.43 9.60 -11.83
N LEU A 51 8.50 10.09 -12.66
CA LEU A 51 7.27 9.39 -13.01
C LEU A 51 7.48 8.35 -14.13
N SER A 52 8.42 8.58 -15.07
CA SER A 52 8.61 7.72 -16.26
C SER A 52 9.64 6.59 -16.12
N ASP A 53 10.45 6.56 -15.06
CA ASP A 53 11.26 5.37 -14.73
C ASP A 53 10.35 4.16 -14.34
N THR A 54 9.02 4.36 -14.22
CA THR A 54 8.03 3.26 -14.17
C THR A 54 7.39 2.90 -15.53
N ARG A 55 7.62 3.65 -16.63
CA ARG A 55 6.81 3.51 -17.88
C ARG A 55 7.52 3.83 -19.21
N SER A 56 8.81 3.58 -19.37
CA SER A 56 9.48 3.78 -20.68
C SER A 56 9.97 2.52 -21.40
N SER A 57 9.51 1.33 -21.01
CA SER A 57 9.49 0.18 -21.90
C SER A 57 8.25 0.27 -22.78
N LYS A 58 8.43 0.64 -24.06
CA LYS A 58 7.45 0.33 -25.11
C LYS A 58 7.18 -1.19 -25.03
N PRO A 59 5.96 -1.64 -24.72
CA PRO A 59 5.71 -3.06 -24.63
C PRO A 59 5.69 -3.62 -26.05
N SER A 60 6.70 -4.41 -26.36
CA SER A 60 6.69 -5.30 -27.52
C SER A 60 5.42 -6.16 -27.42
N ASP A 61 4.76 -6.49 -28.52
CA ASP A 61 3.47 -7.22 -28.50
C ASP A 61 3.55 -8.62 -27.84
N LYS A 62 4.76 -9.10 -27.52
CA LYS A 62 5.02 -10.28 -26.67
C LYS A 62 4.89 -9.99 -25.16
N GLU A 63 5.26 -8.81 -24.69
CA GLU A 63 5.13 -8.40 -23.28
C GLU A 63 3.66 -8.19 -22.89
N LYS A 64 2.83 -7.65 -23.80
CA LYS A 64 1.37 -7.50 -23.55
C LYS A 64 0.65 -8.84 -23.34
N ARG A 65 1.16 -9.93 -23.93
CA ARG A 65 0.59 -11.27 -23.73
C ARG A 65 1.05 -11.86 -22.40
N ALA A 66 2.32 -11.69 -22.04
CA ALA A 66 2.83 -12.11 -20.75
C ALA A 66 2.20 -11.32 -19.58
N GLU A 67 2.01 -10.02 -19.73
CA GLU A 67 1.31 -9.17 -18.76
C GLU A 67 -0.15 -9.61 -18.57
N LYS A 68 -0.87 -9.97 -19.65
CA LYS A 68 -2.24 -10.47 -19.54
C LYS A 68 -2.33 -11.76 -18.74
N ILE A 69 -1.43 -12.72 -18.98
CA ILE A 69 -1.38 -13.99 -18.22
C ILE A 69 -1.09 -13.71 -16.74
N VAL A 70 -0.13 -12.82 -16.46
CA VAL A 70 0.19 -12.42 -15.08
C VAL A 70 -0.97 -11.67 -14.40
N HIS A 71 -1.73 -10.87 -15.15
CA HIS A 71 -2.92 -10.21 -14.63
C HIS A 71 -4.06 -11.20 -14.36
N GLU A 72 -4.28 -12.18 -15.23
CA GLU A 72 -5.29 -13.23 -15.04
C GLU A 72 -4.98 -14.09 -13.81
N GLU A 73 -3.72 -14.52 -13.62
CA GLU A 73 -3.29 -15.25 -12.42
C GLU A 73 -3.46 -14.41 -11.14
N ARG A 74 -3.15 -13.11 -11.19
CA ARG A 74 -3.38 -12.19 -10.06
C ARG A 74 -4.86 -12.00 -9.78
N ASP A 75 -5.70 -11.96 -10.80
CA ASP A 75 -7.15 -11.85 -10.66
C ASP A 75 -7.75 -13.12 -10.04
N GLU A 76 -7.19 -14.30 -10.33
CA GLU A 76 -7.59 -15.54 -9.67
C GLU A 76 -7.16 -15.59 -8.20
N LEU A 77 -5.90 -15.22 -7.90
CA LEU A 77 -5.41 -15.16 -6.52
C LEU A 77 -6.21 -14.15 -5.69
N THR A 78 -6.54 -12.98 -6.25
CA THR A 78 -7.36 -11.98 -5.54
C THR A 78 -8.78 -12.47 -5.30
N LYS A 79 -9.39 -13.21 -6.23
CA LYS A 79 -10.70 -13.85 -6.00
C LYS A 79 -10.64 -14.84 -4.84
N LEU A 80 -9.65 -15.72 -4.81
CA LEU A 80 -9.47 -16.69 -3.73
C LEU A 80 -9.25 -16.01 -2.37
N LEU A 81 -8.44 -14.95 -2.34
CA LEU A 81 -8.22 -14.16 -1.12
C LEU A 81 -9.51 -13.48 -0.64
N VAL A 82 -10.30 -12.92 -1.55
CA VAL A 82 -11.60 -12.30 -1.21
C VAL A 82 -12.57 -13.34 -0.66
N GLU A 83 -12.61 -14.54 -1.24
CA GLU A 83 -13.42 -15.65 -0.72
C GLU A 83 -12.98 -16.07 0.69
N GLN A 84 -11.67 -16.18 0.93
CA GLN A 84 -11.14 -16.48 2.26
C GLN A 84 -11.50 -15.41 3.29
N ILE A 85 -11.41 -14.13 2.92
CA ILE A 85 -11.80 -13.02 3.81
C ILE A 85 -13.28 -13.14 4.18
N LYS A 86 -14.16 -13.38 3.20
CA LYS A 86 -15.61 -13.54 3.45
C LYS A 86 -15.90 -14.69 4.40
N GLU A 87 -15.22 -15.82 4.24
CA GLU A 87 -15.40 -16.98 5.12
C GLU A 87 -14.90 -16.68 6.54
N LYS A 88 -13.77 -16.00 6.67
CA LYS A 88 -13.25 -15.57 7.98
C LYS A 88 -14.19 -14.58 8.66
N ASP A 89 -14.76 -13.63 7.91
CA ASP A 89 -15.76 -12.69 8.44
C ASP A 89 -17.03 -13.40 8.91
N ARG A 90 -17.45 -14.47 8.23
CA ARG A 90 -18.57 -15.31 8.66
C ARG A 90 -18.25 -16.02 9.98
N GLN A 91 -17.07 -16.64 10.09
CA GLN A 91 -16.62 -17.31 11.32
C GLN A 91 -16.57 -16.32 12.49
N ILE A 92 -16.07 -15.10 12.26
CA ILE A 92 -16.05 -14.04 13.28
C ILE A 92 -17.47 -13.69 13.74
N LYS A 93 -18.45 -13.58 12.82
CA LYS A 93 -19.84 -13.31 13.18
C LYS A 93 -20.46 -14.45 14.00
N GLU A 94 -20.21 -15.69 13.62
CA GLU A 94 -20.72 -16.87 14.36
C GLU A 94 -20.14 -16.91 15.78
N LEU A 95 -18.82 -16.71 15.91
CA LEU A 95 -18.17 -16.61 17.22
C LEU A 95 -18.68 -15.42 18.04
N HIS A 96 -18.98 -14.29 17.40
CA HIS A 96 -19.54 -13.12 18.08
C HIS A 96 -20.93 -13.42 18.67
N ILE A 97 -21.80 -14.10 17.92
CA ILE A 97 -23.13 -14.52 18.40
C ILE A 97 -22.98 -15.48 19.57
N LEU A 98 -22.09 -16.47 19.48
CA LEU A 98 -21.83 -17.43 20.56
C LEU A 98 -21.30 -16.74 21.83
N LEU A 99 -20.35 -15.81 21.67
CA LEU A 99 -19.80 -15.04 22.77
C LEU A 99 -20.87 -14.15 23.42
N GLN A 100 -21.69 -13.49 22.61
CA GLN A 100 -22.80 -12.68 23.10
C GLN A 100 -23.81 -13.54 23.88
N GLY A 101 -24.20 -14.70 23.35
CA GLY A 101 -25.09 -15.64 24.03
C GLY A 101 -24.52 -16.12 25.36
N SER A 102 -23.23 -16.46 25.42
CA SER A 102 -22.55 -16.81 26.67
C SER A 102 -22.55 -15.65 27.66
N GLN A 103 -22.21 -14.43 27.23
CA GLN A 103 -22.22 -13.25 28.10
C GLN A 103 -23.62 -12.94 28.64
N GLU A 104 -24.66 -13.10 27.84
CA GLU A 104 -26.06 -12.94 28.27
C GLU A 104 -26.47 -13.98 29.31
N GLN A 105 -26.06 -15.25 29.13
CA GLN A 105 -26.25 -16.30 30.13
C GLN A 105 -25.54 -15.97 31.44
N HIS A 106 -24.27 -15.54 31.38
CA HIS A 106 -23.53 -15.11 32.57
C HIS A 106 -24.21 -13.93 33.28
N LYS A 107 -24.72 -12.94 32.53
CA LYS A 107 -25.48 -11.81 33.11
C LYS A 107 -26.78 -12.28 33.78
N LYS A 108 -27.52 -13.20 33.16
CA LYS A 108 -28.75 -13.79 33.74
C LYS A 108 -28.44 -14.49 35.06
N ILE A 109 -27.45 -15.39 35.08
CA ILE A 109 -27.02 -16.11 36.30
C ILE A 109 -26.61 -15.11 37.40
N LEU A 110 -25.85 -14.07 37.07
CA LEU A 110 -25.46 -13.03 38.01
C LEU A 110 -26.66 -12.21 38.53
N SER A 111 -27.68 -11.99 37.71
CA SER A 111 -28.90 -11.29 38.11
C SER A 111 -29.81 -12.15 38.98
N GLU A 112 -29.95 -13.44 38.68
CA GLU A 112 -30.75 -14.40 39.47
C GLU A 112 -30.11 -14.66 40.85
N THR A 113 -28.78 -14.76 40.91
CA THR A 113 -28.07 -14.88 42.19
C THR A 113 -28.16 -13.63 43.06
N LYS A 114 -28.39 -12.42 42.51
CA LYS A 114 -28.65 -11.23 43.33
C LYS A 114 -29.98 -11.32 44.09
N PHE A 115 -31.00 -11.97 43.53
CA PHE A 115 -32.28 -12.21 44.22
C PHE A 115 -32.22 -13.42 45.18
N SER A 116 -31.37 -14.41 44.91
CA SER A 116 -31.16 -15.58 45.78
C SER A 116 -30.30 -15.31 47.03
N LYS A 117 -29.70 -14.11 47.16
CA LYS A 117 -28.86 -13.72 48.31
C LYS A 117 -29.63 -13.22 49.54
N ARG A 118 -30.90 -13.61 49.71
CA ARG A 118 -31.51 -13.61 51.04
C ARG A 118 -30.90 -14.76 51.83
N SER A 119 -29.82 -14.41 52.52
CA SER A 119 -28.96 -15.31 53.28
C SER A 119 -29.76 -16.15 54.27
N TRP A 120 -29.64 -17.46 54.13
CA TRP A 120 -30.20 -18.46 55.03
C TRP A 120 -29.44 -18.56 56.38
N TRP A 121 -28.41 -17.75 56.62
CA TRP A 121 -27.58 -17.87 57.83
C TRP A 121 -27.40 -16.60 58.68
N TRP A 122 -28.17 -15.52 58.49
CA TRP A 122 -28.06 -14.35 59.38
C TRP A 122 -28.93 -14.50 60.64
N PRO A 123 -28.35 -14.54 61.86
CA PRO A 123 -29.09 -14.65 63.11
C PRO A 123 -28.97 -13.35 63.92
N PHE A 124 -29.50 -12.24 63.43
CA PHE A 124 -29.65 -11.03 64.25
C PHE A 124 -30.92 -10.29 63.87
N ARG A 125 -31.89 -10.30 64.80
CA ARG A 125 -33.05 -9.43 64.84
C ARG A 125 -33.20 -8.88 66.24
#